data_AF-A0A8H6SLR2-F1
#
_entry.id   AF-A0A8H6SLR2-F1
#
_cell.length_a   1.000
_cell.length_b   1.000
_cell.length_c   1.000
_cell.angle_alpha   90.00
_cell.angle_beta   90.00
_cell.angle_gamma   90.00
#
_symmetry.space_group_name_H-M   'P 1'
#
loop_
_entity.id
_entity.type
_entity.pdbx_description
1 polymer ?
#
loop_
_entity_poly.entity_id
_entity_poly.type
_entity_poly.pdbx_seq_one_letter_code
_entity_poly.pdbx_strand_id
1 'polypeptide(L)'
;MNAQSFKDFQELVDQKIELLESEEVNFEQLRAFHQDEPTISRINQQVAAITPVKEAVTAFASRLSKDWSQEGDRVIGHILWAPKIEDSTQPYGYTKDFCVIHLDKRSFKEGFLGNAIPLMYVVP
;
A
#
# COMPACT_ATOMS: atom_id res chain seq x y z
N MET A 1 6.85 12.37 -1.33
CA MET A 1 5.42 12.53 -0.98
C MET A 1 5.33 13.76 -0.09
N ASN A 2 4.53 14.76 -0.46
CA ASN A 2 4.40 15.96 0.37
C ASN A 2 3.53 15.67 1.62
N ALA A 3 3.52 16.59 2.58
CA ALA A 3 2.78 16.41 3.84
C ALA A 3 1.27 16.23 3.65
N GLN A 4 0.68 16.85 2.61
CA GLN A 4 -0.75 16.74 2.34
C GLN A 4 -1.12 15.35 1.80
N SER A 5 -0.39 14.86 0.79
CA SER A 5 -0.63 13.54 0.20
C SER A 5 -0.51 12.40 1.22
N PHE A 6 0.35 12.54 2.23
CA PHE A 6 0.42 11.56 3.32
C PHE A 6 -0.82 11.60 4.21
N LYS A 7 -1.31 12.80 4.56
CA LYS A 7 -2.54 12.96 5.34
C LYS A 7 -3.74 12.40 4.58
N ASP A 8 -3.85 12.71 3.30
CA ASP A 8 -4.93 12.20 2.44
C ASP A 8 -4.89 10.66 2.41
N PHE A 9 -3.69 10.06 2.37
CA PHE A 9 -3.54 8.61 2.43
C PHE A 9 -3.91 8.03 3.80
N GLN A 10 -3.52 8.68 4.90
CA GLN A 10 -3.93 8.27 6.25
C GLN A 10 -5.46 8.30 6.39
N GLU A 11 -6.09 9.37 5.92
CA GLU A 11 -7.55 9.51 5.94
C GLU A 11 -8.24 8.41 5.12
N LEU A 12 -7.69 8.04 3.96
CA LEU A 12 -8.21 6.93 3.15
C LEU A 12 -8.09 5.59 3.87
N VAL A 13 -7.00 5.36 4.61
CA VAL A 13 -6.83 4.15 5.43
C VAL A 13 -7.83 4.12 6.58
N ASP A 14 -8.02 5.25 7.27
CA ASP A 14 -8.97 5.37 8.38
C ASP A 14 -10.42 5.15 7.90
N GLN A 15 -10.81 5.75 6.77
CA GLN A 15 -12.10 5.50 6.12
C GLN A 15 -12.29 4.02 5.78
N LYS A 16 -11.23 3.33 5.35
CA LYS A 16 -11.31 1.90 5.05
C LYS A 16 -11.53 1.07 6.32
N ILE A 17 -10.92 1.45 7.44
CA ILE A 17 -11.14 0.80 8.74
C ILE A 17 -12.59 0.98 9.17
N GLU A 18 -13.11 2.21 9.14
CA GLU A 18 -14.50 2.50 9.48
C GLU A 18 -15.50 1.70 8.63
N LEU A 19 -15.24 1.59 7.33
CA LEU A 19 -16.06 0.78 6.43
C LEU A 19 -16.06 -0.70 6.85
N LEU A 20 -14.89 -1.27 7.14
CA LEU A 20 -14.77 -2.68 7.55
C LEU A 20 -15.43 -2.93 8.92
N GLU A 21 -15.33 -1.98 9.86
CA GLU A 21 -16.03 -2.03 11.14
C GLU A 21 -17.55 -2.00 10.96
N SER A 22 -18.04 -1.13 10.07
CA SER A 22 -19.48 -1.04 9.78
C SER A 22 -20.03 -2.32 9.11
N GLU A 23 -19.24 -2.94 8.23
CA GLU A 23 -19.57 -4.21 7.58
C GLU A 23 -19.66 -5.33 8.61
N GLU A 24 -18.70 -5.44 9.53
CA GLU A 24 -18.70 -6.45 10.58
C GLU A 24 -19.93 -6.32 11.49
N VAL A 25 -20.26 -5.10 11.93
CA VAL A 25 -21.47 -4.83 12.74
C VAL A 25 -22.73 -5.25 11.98
N ASN A 26 -22.81 -4.96 10.69
CA ASN A 26 -23.94 -5.39 9.86
C ASN A 26 -24.06 -6.91 9.79
N PHE A 27 -22.94 -7.64 9.64
CA PHE A 27 -22.95 -9.11 9.65
C PHE A 27 -23.37 -9.69 11.00
N GLU A 28 -22.96 -9.09 12.12
CA GLU A 28 -23.40 -9.53 13.44
C GLU A 28 -24.90 -9.33 13.65
N GLN A 29 -25.45 -8.20 13.17
CA GLN A 29 -26.88 -7.92 13.20
C GLN A 29 -27.66 -8.92 12.33
N LEU A 30 -27.18 -9.22 11.13
CA LEU A 30 -27.77 -10.23 10.25
C LEU A 30 -27.73 -11.62 10.90
N ARG A 31 -26.61 -11.98 11.54
CA ARG A 31 -26.48 -13.26 12.27
C ARG A 31 -27.50 -13.39 13.40
N ALA A 32 -27.81 -12.29 14.10
CA ALA A 32 -28.79 -12.28 15.18
C ALA A 32 -30.25 -12.36 14.68
N PHE A 33 -30.52 -11.90 13.45
CA PHE A 33 -31.86 -11.88 12.87
C PHE A 33 -32.24 -13.19 12.18
N HIS A 34 -31.27 -13.89 11.57
CA HIS A 34 -31.49 -15.13 10.84
C HIS A 34 -31.40 -16.37 11.75
N GLN A 35 -32.29 -17.35 11.50
CA GLN A 35 -32.30 -18.64 12.21
C GLN A 35 -32.03 -19.83 11.27
N ASP A 36 -31.93 -19.57 9.96
CA ASP A 36 -31.72 -20.60 8.96
C ASP A 36 -30.22 -20.90 8.78
N GLU A 37 -29.86 -22.17 8.97
CA GLU A 37 -28.50 -22.71 8.81
C GLU A 37 -27.77 -22.24 7.53
N PRO A 38 -28.37 -22.28 6.32
CA PRO A 38 -27.64 -21.89 5.12
C PRO A 38 -27.26 -20.40 5.10
N THR A 39 -28.09 -19.51 5.65
CA THR A 39 -27.78 -18.07 5.73
C THR A 39 -26.75 -17.78 6.82
N ILE A 40 -26.88 -18.40 7.99
CA ILE A 40 -25.88 -18.25 9.07
C ILE A 40 -24.50 -18.73 8.62
N SER A 41 -24.42 -19.85 7.88
CA SER A 41 -23.17 -20.36 7.32
C SER A 41 -22.51 -19.35 6.37
N ARG A 42 -23.28 -18.71 5.49
CA ARG A 42 -22.78 -17.67 4.57
C ARG A 42 -22.28 -16.44 5.32
N ILE A 43 -23.04 -15.98 6.32
CA ILE A 43 -22.65 -14.82 7.15
C ILE A 43 -21.33 -15.14 7.89
N ASN A 44 -21.21 -16.31 8.49
CA ASN A 44 -19.98 -16.73 9.18
C ASN A 44 -18.78 -16.78 8.23
N GLN A 45 -18.98 -17.21 6.98
CA GLN A 45 -17.92 -17.20 5.97
C GLN A 45 -17.47 -15.77 5.62
N GLN A 46 -18.42 -14.83 5.52
CA GLN A 46 -18.09 -13.43 5.25
C GLN A 46 -17.37 -12.77 6.43
N VAL A 47 -17.81 -13.02 7.66
CA VAL A 47 -17.12 -12.56 8.88
C VAL A 47 -15.70 -13.11 8.92
N ALA A 48 -15.53 -14.42 8.70
CA ALA A 48 -14.22 -15.07 8.68
C ALA A 48 -13.28 -14.51 7.58
N ALA A 49 -13.83 -13.97 6.48
CA ALA A 49 -13.06 -13.33 5.43
C ALA A 49 -12.68 -11.88 5.77
N ILE A 50 -13.54 -11.15 6.47
CA ILE A 50 -13.36 -9.70 6.76
C ILE A 50 -12.48 -9.47 7.99
N THR A 51 -12.62 -10.28 9.04
CA THR A 51 -11.83 -10.15 10.28
C THR A 51 -10.31 -10.06 10.03
N PRO A 52 -9.67 -10.98 9.26
CA PRO A 52 -8.22 -10.88 9.02
C PRO A 52 -7.84 -9.65 8.19
N VAL A 53 -8.72 -9.18 7.30
CA VAL A 53 -8.48 -7.97 6.51
C VAL A 53 -8.51 -6.74 7.41
N LYS A 54 -9.52 -6.63 8.29
CA LYS A 54 -9.62 -5.55 9.27
C LYS A 54 -8.39 -5.50 10.16
N GLU A 55 -8.00 -6.63 10.75
CA GLU A 55 -6.81 -6.72 11.60
C GLU A 55 -5.53 -6.29 10.85
N ALA A 56 -5.36 -6.74 9.61
CA ALA A 56 -4.22 -6.36 8.80
C ALA A 56 -4.18 -4.86 8.48
N VAL A 57 -5.33 -4.25 8.15
CA VAL A 57 -5.42 -2.82 7.85
C VAL A 57 -5.20 -1.98 9.10
N THR A 58 -5.77 -2.36 10.25
CA THR A 58 -5.54 -1.67 11.53
C THR A 58 -4.07 -1.77 11.98
N ALA A 59 -3.45 -2.93 11.80
CA ALA A 59 -2.03 -3.12 12.08
C ALA A 59 -1.15 -2.29 11.14
N PHE A 60 -1.53 -2.20 9.86
CA PHE A 60 -0.86 -1.34 8.88
C PHE A 60 -0.97 0.15 9.26
N ALA A 61 -2.17 0.64 9.61
CA ALA A 61 -2.39 2.02 10.05
C ALA A 61 -1.54 2.37 11.27
N SER A 62 -1.44 1.45 12.24
CA SER A 62 -0.60 1.61 13.42
C SER A 62 0.90 1.76 13.07
N ARG A 63 1.39 0.96 12.12
CA ARG A 63 2.77 1.06 11.60
C ARG A 63 2.99 2.35 10.82
N LEU A 64 2.02 2.76 10.00
CA LEU A 64 2.08 3.99 9.22
C LEU A 64 2.26 5.21 10.13
N SER A 65 1.45 5.30 11.18
CA SER A 65 1.53 6.40 12.16
C SER A 65 2.81 6.36 13.00
N LYS A 66 3.31 5.16 13.33
CA LYS A 66 4.53 5.02 14.15
C LYS A 66 5.81 5.27 13.35
N ASP A 67 5.94 4.64 12.20
CA ASP A 67 7.21 4.53 11.48
C ASP A 67 7.32 5.51 10.29
N TRP A 68 6.21 6.14 9.86
CA TRP A 68 6.19 7.02 8.66
C TRP A 68 5.62 8.42 8.93
N SER A 69 5.31 8.76 10.20
CA SER A 69 4.72 10.05 10.55
C SER A 69 5.66 11.23 10.30
N GLN A 70 6.97 11.06 10.48
CA GLN A 70 7.95 12.10 10.19
C GLN A 70 8.33 12.09 8.71
N GLU A 71 8.48 13.27 8.11
CA GLU A 71 8.82 13.39 6.68
C GLU A 71 10.15 12.71 6.34
N GLY A 72 11.14 12.77 7.24
CA GLY A 72 12.44 12.12 7.07
C GLY A 72 12.35 10.60 6.96
N ASP A 73 11.41 9.97 7.66
CA ASP A 73 11.23 8.51 7.65
C ASP A 73 10.59 8.03 6.34
N ARG A 74 9.99 8.95 5.56
CA ARG A 74 9.40 8.68 4.25
C ARG A 74 10.42 8.72 3.11
N VAL A 75 11.64 9.19 3.38
CA VAL A 75 12.72 9.25 2.39
C VAL A 75 13.38 7.88 2.30
N ILE A 76 13.03 7.12 1.27
CA ILE A 76 13.57 5.77 1.04
C ILE A 76 14.94 5.77 0.34
N GLY A 77 15.41 6.93 -0.13
CA GLY A 77 16.67 7.07 -0.84
C GLY A 77 16.89 8.45 -1.43
N HIS A 78 18.04 8.65 -2.07
CA HIS A 78 18.42 9.88 -2.73
C HIS A 78 18.97 9.62 -4.14
N ILE A 79 18.77 10.57 -5.05
CA ILE A 79 19.39 10.54 -6.37
C ILE A 79 20.86 10.93 -6.20
N LEU A 80 21.77 10.04 -6.62
CA LEU A 80 23.20 10.32 -6.67
C LEU A 80 23.58 11.03 -7.96
N TRP A 81 22.96 10.62 -9.06
CA TRP A 81 23.23 11.16 -10.38
C TRP A 81 22.06 10.90 -11.33
N ALA A 82 21.76 11.88 -12.17
CA ALA A 82 20.89 11.74 -13.32
C ALA A 82 21.50 12.53 -14.49
N PRO A 83 21.44 12.04 -15.74
CA PRO A 83 21.82 12.82 -16.89
C PRO A 83 20.87 14.01 -17.02
N LYS A 84 21.34 15.06 -17.69
CA LYS A 84 20.46 16.16 -18.08
C LYS A 84 19.36 15.59 -18.97
N ILE A 85 18.10 15.98 -18.73
CA ILE A 85 16.99 15.61 -19.59
C ILE A 85 17.30 16.18 -20.98
N GLU A 86 17.49 15.28 -21.95
CA GLU A 86 17.74 15.62 -23.35
C GLU A 86 16.47 15.34 -24.15
N ASP A 87 15.89 16.39 -24.72
CA ASP A 87 14.83 16.27 -25.69
C ASP A 87 15.42 15.70 -26.99
N SER A 88 14.82 14.65 -27.53
CA SER A 88 15.08 14.12 -28.88
C SER A 88 16.48 13.52 -29.13
N THR A 89 16.77 12.34 -28.55
CA THR A 89 17.89 11.54 -29.08
C THR A 89 17.56 11.04 -30.49
N GLN A 90 18.16 11.66 -31.52
CA GLN A 90 18.07 11.14 -32.88
C GLN A 90 18.66 9.71 -32.95
N PRO A 91 18.12 8.83 -33.81
CA PRO A 91 17.08 9.09 -34.83
C PRO A 91 15.65 8.80 -34.37
N TYR A 92 15.44 8.26 -33.16
CA TYR A 92 14.13 7.73 -32.75
C TYR A 92 13.36 8.62 -31.77
N GLY A 93 13.96 9.71 -31.28
CA GLY A 93 13.27 10.72 -30.47
C GLY A 93 12.88 10.28 -29.06
N TYR A 94 13.43 9.17 -28.57
CA TYR A 94 13.16 8.72 -27.20
C TYR A 94 13.89 9.58 -26.17
N THR A 95 13.25 9.82 -25.02
CA THR A 95 13.92 10.35 -23.83
C THR A 95 14.68 9.23 -23.13
N LYS A 96 15.91 9.51 -22.69
CA LYS A 96 16.70 8.59 -21.86
C LYS A 96 16.60 9.02 -20.41
N ASP A 97 15.55 8.55 -19.75
CA ASP A 97 15.31 8.86 -18.34
C ASP A 97 15.86 7.72 -17.47
N PHE A 98 17.13 7.83 -17.06
CA PHE A 98 17.74 6.91 -16.10
C PHE A 98 18.46 7.69 -15.00
N CYS A 99 18.52 7.13 -13.80
CA CYS A 99 19.26 7.75 -12.70
C CYS A 99 19.92 6.68 -11.83
N VAL A 100 20.97 7.09 -11.13
CA VAL A 100 21.60 6.31 -10.06
C VAL A 100 21.01 6.80 -8.76
N ILE A 101 20.35 5.89 -8.03
CA ILE A 101 19.77 6.17 -6.72
C ILE A 101 20.52 5.40 -5.63
N HIS A 102 20.72 6.03 -4.48
CA HIS A 102 21.13 5.37 -3.26
C HIS A 102 19.89 5.10 -2.42
N LEU A 103 19.62 3.83 -2.13
CA LEU A 103 18.48 3.41 -1.33
C LEU A 103 18.90 3.18 0.13
N ASP A 104 18.13 3.68 1.10
CA ASP A 104 18.34 3.34 2.50
C ASP A 104 17.82 1.91 2.73
N LYS A 105 18.74 0.96 2.88
CA LYS A 105 18.42 -0.46 3.10
C LYS A 105 17.48 -0.69 4.29
N ARG A 106 17.44 0.22 5.27
CA ARG A 106 16.55 0.10 6.43
C ARG A 106 15.09 0.27 6.05
N SER A 107 14.80 1.08 5.03
CA SER A 107 13.46 1.31 4.50
C SER A 107 12.92 0.13 3.69
N PHE A 108 13.79 -0.78 3.23
CA PHE A 108 13.45 -1.92 2.36
C PHE A 108 13.65 -3.28 3.03
N LYS A 109 13.52 -3.37 4.36
CA LYS A 109 13.64 -4.64 5.09
C LYS A 109 12.46 -5.59 4.78
N GLU A 110 11.71 -6.02 5.78
CA GLU A 110 10.72 -7.09 5.62
C GLU A 110 9.53 -6.74 4.71
N GLY A 111 9.29 -5.45 4.43
CA GLY A 111 8.09 -4.97 3.73
C GLY A 111 8.20 -4.81 2.20
N PHE A 112 9.38 -4.91 1.60
CA PHE A 112 9.58 -4.60 0.16
C PHE A 112 9.89 -5.81 -0.72
N LEU A 113 9.77 -7.04 -0.18
CA LEU A 113 10.08 -8.29 -0.87
C LEU A 113 9.15 -8.64 -2.06
N GLY A 114 8.08 -7.86 -2.32
CA GLY A 114 7.07 -8.16 -3.34
C GLY A 114 6.87 -7.13 -4.45
N ASN A 115 7.42 -5.91 -4.33
CA ASN A 115 7.23 -4.82 -5.30
C ASN A 115 8.44 -4.59 -6.22
N ALA A 116 9.40 -5.52 -6.25
CA ALA A 116 10.49 -5.49 -7.21
C ALA A 116 10.04 -6.16 -8.50
N ILE A 117 9.72 -5.37 -9.53
CA ILE A 117 9.63 -5.87 -10.90
C ILE A 117 11.06 -5.88 -11.46
N PRO A 118 11.70 -7.04 -11.65
CA PRO A 118 13.00 -7.06 -12.29
C PRO A 118 12.82 -6.62 -13.75
N LEU A 119 13.40 -5.48 -14.12
CA LEU A 119 13.59 -5.09 -15.51
C LEU A 119 14.70 -5.95 -16.12
N MET A 120 14.49 -7.27 -16.20
CA MET A 120 15.37 -8.13 -16.98
C MET A 120 15.00 -8.02 -18.46
N TYR A 121 15.61 -7.06 -19.16
CA TYR A 121 15.90 -7.24 -20.57
C TYR A 121 17.23 -7.96 -20.69
N VAL A 122 17.19 -9.24 -21.06
CA VAL A 122 18.37 -9.93 -21.56
C VAL A 122 18.56 -9.42 -22.99
N VAL A 123 19.56 -8.57 -23.20
CA VAL A 123 19.98 -8.18 -24.55
C VAL A 123 20.86 -9.32 -25.09
N PRO A 124 20.55 -9.90 -26.27
CA PRO A 124 21.35 -10.95 -26.88
C PRO A 124 22.76 -10.51 -27.30
#